data_AF-A0A3A5V9N5-F1
#
_entry.id   AF-A0A3A5V9N5-F1
#
_cell.length_a   1.000
_cell.length_b   1.000
_cell.length_c   1.000
_cell.angle_alpha   90.00
_cell.angle_beta   90.00
_cell.angle_gamma   90.00
#
_symmetry.space_group_name_H-M   'P 1'
#
loop_
_entity.id
_entity.type
_entity.pdbx_description
1 polymer ?
#
loop_
_entity_poly.entity_id
_entity_poly.type
_entity_poly.pdbx_seq_one_letter_code
_entity_poly.pdbx_strand_id
1 'polypeptide(L)'
;MRTAVATFGFGRPDHFERMIRSLGTCPEVAEGSVDVFHFLDGGPGGLHEELRNVIEQSGTPYRKIVARPHNYGIGRQLISARRELLDEQGYDRMVLVEDDIELNPTYLTTLLQIVGLGRSLLRHWHGSSLER
;
A
#
# COMPACT_ATOMS: atom_id res chain seq x y z
N MET A 1 7.18 4.03 13.38
CA MET A 1 7.47 3.03 12.33
C MET A 1 6.99 3.59 11.02
N ARG A 2 7.86 3.66 10.02
CA ARG A 2 7.50 4.12 8.67
C ARG A 2 6.68 3.02 7.99
N THR A 3 5.49 3.38 7.54
CA THR A 3 4.55 2.46 6.91
C THR A 3 4.29 2.89 5.49
N ALA A 4 4.54 2.01 4.53
CA ALA A 4 4.13 2.20 3.15
C ALA A 4 2.76 1.55 2.93
N VAL A 5 1.89 2.21 2.16
CA VAL A 5 0.69 1.60 1.58
C VAL A 5 0.96 1.44 0.08
N ALA A 6 0.97 0.22 -0.41
CA ALA A 6 1.18 -0.10 -1.82
C ALA A 6 -0.15 -0.51 -2.45
N THR A 7 -0.55 0.20 -3.51
CA THR A 7 -1.69 -0.20 -4.34
C THR A 7 -1.22 -0.70 -5.69
N PHE A 8 -1.99 -1.58 -6.33
CA PHE A 8 -1.63 -2.23 -7.59
C PHE A 8 -2.75 -2.06 -8.60
N GLY A 9 -2.44 -1.53 -9.80
CA GLY A 9 -3.44 -1.24 -10.84
C GLY A 9 -3.07 -1.82 -12.19
N PHE A 10 -4.08 -2.35 -12.90
CA PHE A 10 -3.96 -2.81 -14.29
C PHE A 10 -5.34 -2.81 -14.98
N GLY A 11 -5.52 -1.98 -16.01
CA GLY A 11 -6.68 -2.08 -16.93
C GLY A 11 -8.08 -1.86 -16.32
N ARG A 12 -8.19 -1.37 -15.08
CA ARG A 12 -9.46 -1.21 -14.36
C ARG A 12 -9.57 0.17 -13.68
N PRO A 13 -9.54 1.28 -14.43
CA PRO A 13 -9.55 2.64 -13.86
C PRO A 13 -10.75 2.89 -12.92
N ASP A 14 -11.95 2.43 -13.25
CA ASP A 14 -13.15 2.63 -12.42
C ASP A 14 -13.03 1.94 -11.04
N HIS A 15 -12.47 0.73 -11.01
CA HIS A 15 -12.22 0.01 -9.75
C HIS A 15 -11.16 0.74 -8.94
N PHE A 16 -10.05 1.08 -9.59
CA PHE A 16 -8.94 1.79 -8.97
C PHE A 16 -9.36 3.15 -8.40
N GLU A 17 -10.28 3.86 -9.07
CA GLU A 17 -10.84 5.12 -8.58
C GLU A 17 -11.60 4.93 -7.27
N ARG A 18 -12.50 3.94 -7.22
CA ARG A 18 -13.29 3.65 -6.01
C ARG A 18 -12.38 3.26 -4.86
N MET A 19 -11.40 2.40 -5.11
CA MET A 19 -10.39 2.02 -4.13
C MET A 19 -9.63 3.24 -3.62
N ILE A 20 -9.04 4.07 -4.50
CA ILE A 20 -8.25 5.24 -4.07
C ILE A 20 -9.10 6.24 -3.30
N ARG A 21 -10.30 6.55 -3.77
CA ARG A 21 -11.20 7.47 -3.05
C ARG A 21 -11.52 6.97 -1.66
N SER A 22 -11.83 5.67 -1.51
CA SER A 22 -12.07 5.08 -0.19
C SER A 22 -10.82 5.04 0.68
N LEU A 23 -9.64 4.76 0.10
CA LEU A 23 -8.34 4.81 0.79
C LEU A 23 -8.05 6.21 1.33
N GLY A 24 -8.33 7.25 0.55
CA GLY A 24 -8.17 8.65 0.94
C GLY A 24 -9.07 9.08 2.11
N THR A 25 -10.11 8.30 2.44
CA THR A 25 -10.93 8.54 3.65
C THR A 25 -10.30 8.03 4.94
N CYS A 26 -9.25 7.21 4.86
CA CYS A 26 -8.52 6.74 6.04
C CYS A 26 -7.70 7.91 6.63
N PRO A 27 -7.85 8.23 7.93
CA PRO A 27 -7.10 9.33 8.56
C PRO A 27 -5.59 9.21 8.38
N GLU A 28 -5.06 7.99 8.39
CA GLU A 28 -3.63 7.77 8.24
C GLU A 28 -3.08 8.26 6.90
N VAL A 29 -3.89 8.14 5.83
CA VAL A 29 -3.55 8.61 4.49
C VAL A 29 -3.77 10.12 4.40
N ALA A 30 -4.93 10.61 4.86
CA ALA A 30 -5.27 12.03 4.80
C ALA A 30 -4.31 12.92 5.61
N GLU A 31 -3.87 12.45 6.77
CA GLU A 31 -2.96 13.16 7.68
C GLU A 31 -1.47 12.88 7.38
N GLY A 32 -1.18 11.93 6.48
CA GLY A 32 0.18 11.59 6.06
C GLY A 32 1.00 10.83 7.11
N SER A 33 0.35 10.05 7.99
CA SER A 33 1.06 9.14 8.91
C SER A 33 1.48 7.82 8.25
N VAL A 34 0.96 7.54 7.05
CA VAL A 34 1.46 6.51 6.12
C VAL A 34 1.81 7.14 4.77
N ASP A 35 2.71 6.50 4.04
CA ASP A 35 3.12 6.94 2.70
C ASP A 35 2.50 6.03 1.63
N VAL A 36 1.72 6.58 0.69
CA VAL A 36 1.05 5.81 -0.36
C VAL A 36 1.89 5.73 -1.64
N PHE A 37 1.96 4.54 -2.25
CA PHE A 37 2.65 4.26 -3.50
C PHE A 37 1.73 3.49 -4.44
N HIS A 38 1.65 3.92 -5.70
CA HIS A 38 0.81 3.28 -6.71
C HIS A 38 1.69 2.54 -7.73
N PHE A 39 1.57 1.22 -7.80
CA PHE A 39 2.27 0.38 -8.77
C PHE A 39 1.31 0.05 -9.92
N LEU A 40 1.60 0.54 -11.13
CA LEU A 40 0.80 0.30 -12.32
C LEU A 40 1.52 -0.72 -13.21
N ASP A 41 0.85 -1.82 -13.55
CA ASP A 41 1.42 -2.82 -14.45
C ASP A 41 1.24 -2.45 -15.91
N GLY A 42 2.22 -2.80 -16.74
CA GLY A 42 2.24 -2.42 -18.15
C GLY A 42 1.64 -3.47 -19.07
N GLY A 43 1.84 -3.25 -20.37
CA GLY A 43 1.43 -4.17 -21.43
C GLY A 43 0.04 -3.87 -22.00
N PRO A 44 -0.41 -4.67 -22.98
CA PRO A 44 -1.70 -4.49 -23.63
C PRO A 44 -2.84 -4.47 -22.61
N GLY A 45 -3.68 -3.43 -22.66
CA GLY A 45 -4.78 -3.23 -21.71
C GLY A 45 -4.37 -2.63 -20.36
N GLY A 46 -3.12 -2.19 -20.17
CA GLY A 46 -2.67 -1.62 -18.89
C GLY A 46 -3.34 -0.30 -18.50
N LEU A 47 -3.82 0.50 -19.48
CA LEU A 47 -4.53 1.78 -19.28
C LEU A 47 -3.80 2.74 -18.32
N HIS A 48 -2.49 2.90 -18.51
CA HIS A 48 -1.64 3.71 -17.62
C HIS A 48 -2.06 5.18 -17.53
N GLU A 49 -2.44 5.80 -18.63
CA GLU A 49 -2.79 7.22 -18.64
C GLU A 49 -4.11 7.45 -17.90
N GLU A 50 -5.09 6.55 -18.10
CA GLU A 50 -6.35 6.56 -17.37
C GLU A 50 -6.14 6.34 -15.87
N LEU A 51 -5.31 5.36 -15.50
CA LEU A 51 -4.98 5.10 -14.09
C LEU A 51 -4.23 6.26 -13.44
N ARG A 52 -3.31 6.91 -14.15
CA ARG A 52 -2.65 8.14 -13.67
C ARG A 52 -3.65 9.26 -13.46
N ASN A 53 -4.53 9.50 -14.43
CA ASN A 53 -5.56 10.52 -14.32
C ASN A 53 -6.47 10.28 -13.10
N VAL A 54 -6.85 9.03 -12.85
CA VAL A 54 -7.60 8.63 -11.66
C VAL A 54 -6.84 8.98 -10.37
N ILE A 55 -5.55 8.65 -10.28
CA ILE A 55 -4.71 8.97 -9.11
C ILE A 55 -4.70 10.48 -8.87
N GLU A 56 -4.34 11.27 -9.89
CA GLU A 56 -4.17 12.72 -9.75
C GLU A 56 -5.49 13.43 -9.43
N GLN A 57 -6.60 12.99 -10.03
CA GLN A 57 -7.91 13.59 -9.82
C GLN A 57 -8.53 13.21 -8.47
N SER A 58 -8.07 12.12 -7.84
CA SER A 58 -8.62 11.65 -6.57
C SER A 58 -8.38 12.62 -5.40
N GLY A 59 -7.35 13.46 -5.49
CA GLY A 59 -6.89 14.30 -4.37
C GLY A 59 -6.31 13.51 -3.19
N THR A 60 -6.18 12.19 -3.30
CA THR A 60 -5.60 11.34 -2.24
C THR A 60 -4.10 11.55 -2.18
N PRO A 61 -3.51 11.87 -1.01
CA PRO A 61 -2.07 12.04 -0.88
C PRO A 61 -1.29 10.77 -1.26
N TYR A 62 -0.28 10.92 -2.12
CA TYR A 62 0.62 9.83 -2.50
C TYR A 62 2.07 10.32 -2.66
N ARG A 63 3.02 9.39 -2.60
CA ARG A 63 4.46 9.67 -2.76
C ARG A 63 4.95 9.49 -4.18
N LYS A 64 4.54 8.40 -4.84
CA LYS A 64 5.07 8.02 -6.16
C LYS A 64 4.12 7.10 -6.91
N ILE A 65 4.08 7.29 -8.22
CA ILE A 65 3.51 6.35 -9.19
C ILE A 65 4.66 5.59 -9.84
N VAL A 66 4.64 4.27 -9.74
CA VAL A 66 5.62 3.37 -10.34
C VAL A 66 4.95 2.62 -11.48
N ALA A 67 5.15 3.08 -12.71
CA ALA A 67 4.56 2.47 -13.90
C ALA A 67 5.55 1.51 -14.58
N ARG A 68 5.12 0.27 -14.83
CA ARG A 68 5.96 -0.78 -15.46
C ARG A 68 5.79 -0.77 -16.98
N PRO A 69 6.86 -0.88 -17.78
CA PRO A 69 6.73 -0.76 -19.24
C PRO A 69 6.06 -1.98 -19.90
N HIS A 70 6.03 -3.13 -19.24
CA HIS A 70 5.40 -4.36 -19.73
C HIS A 70 4.64 -5.04 -18.60
N ASN A 71 3.81 -6.04 -18.93
CA ASN A 71 3.04 -6.79 -17.94
C ASN A 71 3.99 -7.73 -17.17
N TYR A 72 4.19 -7.44 -15.89
CA TYR A 72 5.02 -8.25 -14.99
C TYR A 72 4.19 -9.38 -14.37
N GLY A 73 2.88 -9.18 -14.27
CA GLY A 73 1.97 -10.01 -13.52
C GLY A 73 2.07 -9.71 -12.02
N ILE A 74 0.99 -10.04 -11.30
CA ILE A 74 0.84 -9.67 -9.89
C ILE A 74 2.00 -10.17 -9.02
N GLY A 75 2.45 -11.42 -9.18
CA GLY A 75 3.53 -11.97 -8.35
C GLY A 75 4.85 -11.18 -8.45
N ARG A 76 5.25 -10.78 -9.66
CA ARG A 76 6.49 -10.00 -9.85
C ARG A 76 6.32 -8.55 -9.41
N GLN A 77 5.13 -7.97 -9.60
CA GLN A 77 4.79 -6.65 -9.05
C GLN A 77 4.94 -6.63 -7.52
N LEU A 78 4.40 -7.63 -6.83
CA LEU A 78 4.46 -7.73 -5.37
C LEU A 78 5.90 -7.87 -4.85
N ILE A 79 6.67 -8.77 -5.44
CA ILE A 79 8.08 -8.97 -5.07
C ILE A 79 8.88 -7.68 -5.28
N SER A 80 8.65 -7.00 -6.42
CA SER A 80 9.32 -5.74 -6.72
C SER A 80 8.93 -4.63 -5.74
N ALA A 81 7.64 -4.48 -5.42
CA ALA A 81 7.16 -3.46 -4.49
C ALA A 81 7.70 -3.70 -3.07
N ARG A 82 7.69 -4.95 -2.61
CA ARG A 82 8.29 -5.32 -1.32
C ARG A 82 9.76 -4.92 -1.26
N ARG A 83 10.55 -5.28 -2.27
CA ARG A 83 11.99 -4.96 -2.33
C ARG A 83 12.24 -3.45 -2.34
N GLU A 84 11.55 -2.73 -3.23
CA GLU A 84 11.69 -1.28 -3.36
C GLU A 84 11.31 -0.55 -2.06
N LEU A 85 10.22 -0.94 -1.40
CA LEU A 85 9.73 -0.26 -0.21
C LEU A 85 10.47 -0.68 1.06
N LEU A 86 10.61 -1.97 1.32
CA LEU A 86 11.16 -2.45 2.59
C LEU A 86 12.69 -2.43 2.59
N ASP A 87 13.32 -2.96 1.54
CA ASP A 87 14.77 -3.15 1.53
C ASP A 87 15.51 -1.89 1.06
N GLU A 88 15.00 -1.22 0.01
CA GLU A 88 15.70 -0.09 -0.63
C GLU A 88 15.32 1.26 -0.01
N GLN A 89 14.04 1.49 0.30
CA GLN A 89 13.57 2.73 0.91
C GLN A 89 13.48 2.69 2.45
N GLY A 90 13.70 1.53 3.06
CA GLY A 90 13.77 1.35 4.52
C GLY A 90 12.44 1.58 5.24
N TYR A 91 11.31 1.23 4.63
CA TYR A 91 10.03 1.16 5.34
C TYR A 91 10.03 -0.03 6.31
N ASP A 92 9.46 0.15 7.51
CA ASP A 92 9.40 -0.91 8.51
C ASP A 92 8.33 -1.96 8.19
N ARG A 93 7.28 -1.54 7.45
CA ARG A 93 6.17 -2.40 7.03
C ARG A 93 5.49 -1.84 5.78
N MET A 94 4.84 -2.74 5.06
CA MET A 94 4.04 -2.46 3.87
C MET A 94 2.63 -3.01 4.08
N VAL A 95 1.61 -2.19 3.83
CA VAL A 95 0.22 -2.61 3.68
C VAL A 95 -0.08 -2.69 2.19
N LEU A 96 -0.68 -3.79 1.76
CA LEU A 96 -1.11 -3.98 0.39
C LEU A 96 -2.60 -3.72 0.27
N VAL A 97 -3.00 -3.01 -0.78
CA VAL A 97 -4.40 -2.77 -1.13
C VAL A 97 -4.62 -3.11 -2.61
N GLU A 98 -5.54 -4.03 -2.90
CA GLU A 98 -5.93 -4.40 -4.26
C GLU A 98 -6.94 -3.40 -4.85
N ASP A 99 -7.01 -3.31 -6.17
CA ASP A 99 -7.82 -2.30 -6.89
C ASP A 99 -9.34 -2.49 -6.76
N ASP A 100 -9.81 -3.66 -6.34
CA ASP A 100 -11.22 -4.01 -6.21
C ASP A 100 -11.73 -4.05 -4.77
N ILE A 101 -10.98 -3.46 -3.83
CA ILE A 101 -11.38 -3.32 -2.44
C ILE A 101 -11.66 -1.84 -2.11
N GLU A 102 -12.87 -1.56 -1.63
CA GLU A 102 -13.19 -0.29 -0.99
C GLU A 102 -13.01 -0.40 0.53
N LEU A 103 -12.30 0.58 1.09
CA LEU A 103 -11.93 0.58 2.49
C LEU A 103 -12.95 1.35 3.34
N ASN A 104 -13.21 0.85 4.54
CA ASN A 104 -13.83 1.65 5.59
C ASN A 104 -12.81 2.67 6.14
N PRO A 105 -13.21 3.89 6.53
CA PRO A 105 -12.30 4.89 7.10
C PRO A 105 -11.44 4.39 8.28
N THR A 106 -11.91 3.40 9.03
CA THR A 106 -11.19 2.84 10.21
C THR A 106 -10.32 1.63 9.89
N TYR A 107 -10.26 1.20 8.61
CA TYR A 107 -9.55 -0.01 8.19
C TYR A 107 -8.07 0.04 8.55
N LEU A 108 -7.37 1.11 8.15
CA LEU A 108 -5.93 1.24 8.44
C LEU A 108 -5.68 1.35 9.94
N THR A 109 -6.48 2.13 10.67
CA THR A 109 -6.36 2.22 12.15
C THR A 109 -6.40 0.84 12.79
N THR A 110 -7.41 0.04 12.43
CA THR A 110 -7.60 -1.30 12.97
C THR A 110 -6.42 -2.21 12.62
N LEU A 111 -6.01 -2.23 11.35
CA LEU A 111 -4.92 -3.08 10.88
C LEU A 111 -3.59 -2.73 11.56
N LEU A 112 -3.27 -1.43 11.66
CA LEU A 112 -1.99 -0.98 12.21
C LEU A 112 -1.91 -1.23 13.73
N GLN A 113 -3.04 -1.17 14.44
CA GLN A 113 -3.14 -1.54 15.86
C GLN A 113 -2.93 -3.04 16.09
N ILE A 114 -3.57 -3.90 15.29
CA ILE A 114 -3.41 -5.36 15.39
C ILE A 114 -1.94 -5.77 15.17
N VAL A 115 -1.30 -5.21 14.14
CA VAL A 115 0.12 -5.46 13.86
C VAL A 115 1.02 -4.94 14.98
N GLY A 116 0.67 -3.80 15.60
CA GLY A 116 1.37 -3.26 16.75
C GLY A 116 1.31 -4.18 17.98
N LEU A 117 0.14 -4.74 18.27
CA LEU A 117 -0.08 -5.66 19.39
C LEU A 117 0.79 -6.92 19.28
N GLY A 118 0.86 -7.52 18.09
CA GLY A 118 1.67 -8.73 17.85
C GLY A 118 3.16 -8.54 18.19
N ARG A 119 3.72 -7.34 17.95
CA ARG A 119 5.12 -7.04 18.32
C ARG A 119 5.32 -6.87 19.81
N SER A 120 4.35 -6.27 20.53
CA SER A 120 4.43 -6.14 21.98
C SER A 120 4.45 -7.51 22.66
N LEU A 121 3.61 -8.43 22.18
CA LEU A 121 3.55 -9.81 22.67
C LEU A 121 4.84 -10.59 22.38
N LEU A 122 5.40 -10.49 21.17
CA LEU A 122 6.69 -11.13 20.83
C LEU A 122 7.87 -10.58 21.65
N ARG A 123 7.87 -9.27 21.95
CA ARG A 123 8.89 -8.67 22.83
C ARG A 123 8.79 -9.17 24.26
N HIS A 124 7.58 -9.33 24.81
CA HIS A 124 7.39 -9.91 26.13
C HIS A 124 7.83 -11.39 26.19
N TRP A 125 7.65 -12.13 25.10
CA TRP A 125 8.02 -13.55 25.04
C TRP A 125 9.56 -13.75 24.98
N HIS A 126 10.28 -12.91 24.24
CA HIS A 126 11.75 -12.98 24.21
C HIS A 126 12.43 -12.33 25.43
N GLY A 127 11.80 -11.37 26.09
CA GLY A 127 12.32 -10.74 27.31
C GLY A 127 12.26 -11.63 28.56
N SER A 128 11.42 -12.67 28.56
CA SER A 128 11.23 -13.58 29.70
C SER A 128 12.14 -14.83 29.67
N SER A 129 13.04 -14.93 28.68
CA SER A 129 13.95 -16.07 28.50
C SER A 129 15.41 -15.80 28.90
N LEU A 130 15.75 -14.58 29.33
CA LEU A 130 17.11 -14.18 29.74
C LEU A 130 17.25 -13.89 31.24
N GLU A 131 16.19 -14.07 32.02
CA GLU A 131 16.23 -14.04 33.49
C GLU A 131 15.83 -15.41 34.03
N ARG A 132 16.75 -16.38 33.92
CA ARG A 132 16.74 -17.62 34.71
C ARG A 132 18.12 -18.24 34.75
#